data_AF-A0A3M8SAM6-F1
#
_entry.id   AF-A0A3M8SAM6-F1
#
_cell.length_a   1.000
_cell.length_b   1.000
_cell.length_c   1.000
_cell.angle_alpha   90.00
_cell.angle_beta   90.00
_cell.angle_gamma   90.00
#
_symmetry.space_group_name_H-M   'P 1'
#
loop_
_entity.id
_entity.type
_entity.pdbx_description
1 polymer ?
#
loop_
_entity_poly.entity_id
_entity_poly.type
_entity_poly.pdbx_seq_one_letter_code
_entity_poly.pdbx_strand_id
1 'polypeptide(L)'
;MPKRSFSVKTVGINSQWVKYFDTGRKNWNTAGVGANIKRKSSAKPSFTANRYNGSWYGLYAPSGSRPNRSFKIQVNARTIDRDTDSISQYDKWVRSTVTHELGHGLSLDDNPNTSKASLMKHSRNRSTVQKPLAYDKSEVKRIYT
;
A
#
# COMPACT_ATOMS: atom_id res chain seq x y z
N MET A 1 3.30 21.38 -3.85
CA MET A 1 3.70 20.26 -2.96
C MET A 1 2.85 19.02 -3.25
N PRO A 2 3.38 17.80 -3.14
CA PRO A 2 2.55 16.59 -3.18
C PRO A 2 1.42 16.69 -2.15
N LYS A 3 0.26 16.11 -2.42
CA LYS A 3 -0.89 16.11 -1.50
C LYS A 3 -0.95 14.78 -0.73
N ARG A 4 -1.31 14.83 0.56
CA ARG A 4 -1.61 13.63 1.38
C ARG A 4 -2.98 13.01 1.07
N SER A 5 -3.65 13.54 0.04
CA SER A 5 -5.01 13.19 -0.36
C SER A 5 -4.99 12.84 -1.84
N PHE A 6 -5.41 11.63 -2.16
CA PHE A 6 -5.54 11.14 -3.52
C PHE A 6 -6.66 10.12 -3.61
N SER A 7 -7.15 9.89 -4.83
CA SER A 7 -8.12 8.85 -5.12
C SER A 7 -7.48 7.75 -5.94
N VAL A 8 -7.91 6.51 -5.74
CA VAL A 8 -7.46 5.34 -6.51
C VAL A 8 -8.70 4.61 -7.01
N LYS A 9 -8.67 4.12 -8.25
CA LYS A 9 -9.71 3.23 -8.78
C LYS A 9 -9.30 1.78 -8.60
N THR A 10 -10.26 0.92 -8.29
CA THR A 10 -10.08 -0.53 -8.31
C THR A 10 -10.47 -1.07 -9.68
N VAL A 11 -9.63 -1.90 -10.30
CA VAL A 11 -9.85 -2.38 -11.68
C VAL A 11 -9.77 -3.89 -11.73
N GLY A 12 -10.79 -4.53 -12.32
CA GLY A 12 -10.77 -5.98 -12.63
C GLY A 12 -10.65 -6.90 -11.42
N ILE A 13 -11.13 -6.48 -10.25
CA ILE A 13 -11.02 -7.23 -8.99
C ILE A 13 -12.38 -7.42 -8.31
N ASN A 14 -12.53 -8.52 -7.58
CA ASN A 14 -13.76 -8.87 -6.86
C ASN A 14 -13.93 -8.09 -5.54
N SER A 15 -15.07 -8.28 -4.88
CA SER A 15 -15.43 -7.58 -3.63
C SER A 15 -14.44 -7.84 -2.48
N GLN A 16 -13.83 -9.02 -2.41
CA GLN A 16 -12.85 -9.35 -1.37
C GLN A 16 -11.56 -8.51 -1.53
N TRP A 17 -11.06 -8.39 -2.76
CA TRP A 17 -9.92 -7.52 -3.06
C TRP A 17 -10.23 -6.05 -2.81
N VAL A 18 -11.45 -5.61 -3.10
CA VAL A 18 -11.93 -4.27 -2.74
C VAL A 18 -11.91 -4.07 -1.22
N LYS A 19 -12.28 -5.07 -0.42
CA LYS A 19 -12.20 -5.00 1.05
C LYS A 19 -10.75 -4.87 1.55
N TYR A 20 -9.79 -5.58 0.95
CA TYR A 20 -8.38 -5.41 1.31
C TYR A 20 -7.87 -4.00 0.98
N PHE A 21 -8.18 -3.50 -0.23
CA PHE A 21 -7.89 -2.13 -0.62
C PHE A 21 -8.51 -1.12 0.36
N ASP A 22 -9.78 -1.31 0.69
CA ASP A 22 -10.52 -0.44 1.61
C ASP A 22 -9.94 -0.48 3.03
N THR A 23 -9.40 -1.62 3.45
CA THR A 23 -8.67 -1.76 4.71
C THR A 23 -7.36 -0.97 4.69
N GLY A 24 -6.57 -1.08 3.61
CA GLY A 24 -5.31 -0.36 3.48
C GLY A 24 -5.48 1.16 3.49
N ARG A 25 -6.49 1.70 2.77
CA ARG A 25 -6.80 3.14 2.85
C ARG A 25 -7.25 3.54 4.24
N LYS A 26 -8.06 2.72 4.92
CA LYS A 26 -8.54 3.00 6.29
C LYS A 26 -7.36 3.10 7.24
N ASN A 27 -6.41 2.16 7.17
CA ASN A 27 -5.21 2.15 8.00
C ASN A 27 -4.41 3.45 7.91
N TRP A 28 -4.30 4.03 6.70
CA TRP A 28 -3.65 5.33 6.50
C TRP A 28 -4.52 6.51 6.94
N ASN A 29 -5.80 6.53 6.57
CA ASN A 29 -6.71 7.64 6.89
C ASN A 29 -6.90 7.82 8.40
N THR A 30 -6.88 6.72 9.17
CA THR A 30 -7.00 6.75 10.63
C THR A 30 -5.64 6.78 11.35
N ALA A 31 -4.52 6.91 10.63
CA ALA A 31 -3.18 6.86 11.25
C ALA A 31 -2.79 8.16 11.99
N GLY A 32 -3.60 9.23 11.90
CA GLY A 32 -3.28 10.53 12.49
C GLY A 32 -2.20 11.30 11.72
N VAL A 33 -2.07 11.06 10.41
CA VAL A 33 -1.09 11.70 9.52
C VAL A 33 -1.71 12.70 8.54
N GLY A 34 -3.04 12.86 8.60
CA GLY A 34 -3.81 13.71 7.68
C GLY A 34 -3.98 13.11 6.28
N ALA A 35 -3.81 11.80 6.12
CA ALA A 35 -4.06 11.12 4.85
C ALA A 35 -5.56 11.05 4.55
N ASN A 36 -5.92 11.23 3.28
CA ASN A 36 -7.29 11.08 2.79
C ASN A 36 -7.29 10.33 1.46
N ILE A 37 -7.07 9.03 1.56
CA ILE A 37 -7.08 8.09 0.44
C ILE A 37 -8.52 7.64 0.18
N LYS A 38 -9.02 7.93 -1.01
CA LYS A 38 -10.40 7.60 -1.42
C LYS A 38 -10.40 6.54 -2.53
N ARG A 39 -11.49 5.77 -2.60
CA ARG A 39 -11.80 4.94 -3.77
C ARG A 39 -12.71 5.75 -4.70
N LYS A 40 -12.30 5.96 -5.96
CA LYS A 40 -13.10 6.68 -6.96
C LYS A 40 -12.89 6.04 -8.33
N SER A 41 -13.96 5.65 -9.01
CA SER A 41 -13.90 4.97 -10.32
C SER A 41 -13.18 5.79 -11.40
N SER A 42 -13.31 7.12 -11.37
CA SER A 42 -12.66 8.04 -12.32
C SER A 42 -11.24 8.46 -11.93
N ALA A 43 -10.66 7.89 -10.87
CA ALA A 43 -9.29 8.20 -10.49
C ALA A 43 -8.27 7.76 -11.55
N LYS A 44 -7.21 8.55 -11.74
CA LYS A 44 -6.07 8.16 -12.58
C LYS A 44 -5.25 7.04 -11.94
N PRO A 45 -4.85 7.12 -10.65
CA PRO A 45 -4.18 6.01 -10.00
C PRO A 45 -5.06 4.78 -9.90
N SER A 46 -4.48 3.60 -10.05
CA SER A 46 -5.23 2.34 -10.07
C SER A 46 -4.66 1.28 -9.13
N PHE A 47 -5.55 0.43 -8.64
CA PHE A 47 -5.25 -0.74 -7.84
C PHE A 47 -5.81 -1.99 -8.55
N THR A 48 -4.97 -3.00 -8.70
CA THR A 48 -5.30 -4.28 -9.30
C THR A 48 -4.69 -5.40 -8.46
N ALA A 49 -5.27 -6.59 -8.55
CA ALA A 49 -4.72 -7.80 -7.97
C ALA A 49 -4.91 -8.95 -8.95
N ASN A 50 -3.86 -9.75 -9.15
CA ASN A 50 -3.91 -10.90 -10.05
C ASN A 50 -2.80 -11.89 -9.66
N ARG A 51 -2.76 -13.04 -10.34
CA ARG A 51 -1.67 -14.02 -10.26
C ARG A 51 -0.61 -13.66 -11.30
N TYR A 52 0.40 -12.88 -10.91
CA TYR A 52 1.47 -12.41 -11.81
C TYR A 52 2.71 -13.30 -11.73
N ASN A 53 3.47 -13.39 -12.83
CA ASN A 53 4.71 -14.18 -12.91
C ASN A 53 5.88 -13.58 -12.11
N GLY A 54 5.79 -12.32 -11.68
CA GLY A 54 6.81 -11.68 -10.84
C GLY A 54 6.97 -12.32 -9.46
N SER A 55 8.13 -12.12 -8.85
CA SER A 55 8.46 -12.59 -7.49
C SER A 55 8.03 -11.62 -6.37
N TRP A 56 7.59 -10.41 -6.72
CA TRP A 56 7.11 -9.41 -5.77
C TRP A 56 5.72 -9.75 -5.23
N TYR A 57 5.44 -9.32 -4.00
CA TYR A 57 4.10 -9.39 -3.39
C TYR A 57 3.21 -8.23 -3.82
N GLY A 58 3.79 -7.03 -3.87
CA GLY A 58 3.15 -5.82 -4.34
C GLY A 58 4.14 -5.03 -5.21
N LEU A 59 3.60 -4.25 -6.13
CA LEU A 59 4.36 -3.40 -7.02
C LEU A 59 3.66 -2.05 -7.15
N TYR A 60 4.37 -1.00 -6.76
CA TYR A 60 4.01 0.39 -7.00
C TYR A 60 4.80 0.92 -8.20
N ALA A 61 4.09 1.23 -9.29
CA ALA A 61 4.65 1.78 -10.51
C ALA A 61 4.18 3.24 -10.69
N PRO A 62 4.96 4.24 -10.24
CA PRO A 62 4.63 5.65 -10.43
C PRO A 62 4.92 6.12 -11.86
N SER A 63 4.22 7.15 -12.28
CA SER A 63 4.50 7.91 -13.50
C SER A 63 4.30 9.40 -13.27
N GLY A 64 5.02 10.22 -14.05
CA GLY A 64 5.04 11.67 -13.89
C GLY A 64 5.84 12.15 -12.68
N SER A 65 5.77 13.46 -12.41
CA SER A 65 6.49 14.11 -11.31
C SER A 65 5.72 14.02 -9.99
N ARG A 66 6.40 14.20 -8.85
CA ARG A 66 5.78 14.14 -7.51
C ARG A 66 4.54 15.04 -7.33
N PRO A 67 4.45 16.26 -7.91
CA PRO A 67 3.22 17.07 -7.88
C PRO A 67 2.05 16.53 -8.71
N ASN A 68 2.34 15.84 -9.82
CA ASN A 68 1.35 15.37 -10.80
C ASN A 68 1.35 13.84 -10.94
N ARG A 69 1.77 13.13 -9.88
CA ARG A 69 2.05 11.70 -9.93
C ARG A 69 0.77 10.92 -10.18
N SER A 70 0.80 10.05 -11.19
CA SER A 70 -0.11 8.92 -11.30
C SER A 70 0.64 7.66 -10.89
N PHE A 71 -0.08 6.58 -10.57
CA PHE A 71 0.57 5.31 -10.23
C PHE A 71 -0.36 4.13 -10.43
N LYS A 72 0.25 2.95 -10.60
CA LYS A 72 -0.43 1.66 -10.60
C LYS A 72 0.08 0.85 -9.42
N ILE A 73 -0.84 0.30 -8.64
CA ILE A 73 -0.58 -0.71 -7.62
C ILE A 73 -1.04 -2.06 -8.16
N GLN A 74 -0.16 -3.04 -8.08
CA GLN A 74 -0.44 -4.43 -8.41
C GLN A 74 -0.13 -5.30 -7.19
N VAL A 75 -1.09 -6.12 -6.75
CA VAL A 75 -0.83 -7.13 -5.72
C VAL A 75 -0.82 -8.53 -6.34
N ASN A 76 0.22 -9.29 -6.05
CA ASN A 76 0.45 -10.61 -6.60
C ASN A 76 -0.10 -11.70 -5.69
N ALA A 77 -1.33 -12.12 -6.00
CA ALA A 77 -1.99 -13.20 -5.28
C ALA A 77 -1.17 -14.49 -5.32
N ARG A 78 -0.52 -14.81 -6.45
CA ARG A 78 0.24 -16.07 -6.63
C ARG A 78 1.42 -16.16 -5.67
N THR A 79 2.22 -15.11 -5.58
CA THR A 79 3.43 -15.12 -4.76
C THR A 79 3.09 -15.07 -3.28
N ILE A 80 2.05 -14.33 -2.88
CA ILE A 80 1.60 -14.33 -1.48
C ILE A 80 1.07 -15.71 -1.10
N ASP A 81 0.20 -16.29 -1.93
CA ASP A 81 -0.39 -17.63 -1.75
C ASP A 81 0.70 -18.71 -1.58
N ARG A 82 1.70 -18.72 -2.47
CA ARG A 82 2.86 -19.62 -2.38
C ARG A 82 3.64 -19.49 -1.06
N ASP A 83 3.76 -18.27 -0.54
CA ASP A 83 4.63 -17.96 0.62
C ASP A 83 3.85 -17.92 1.96
N THR A 84 2.60 -18.35 1.97
CA THR A 84 1.78 -18.41 3.18
C THR A 84 1.15 -19.78 3.39
N ASP A 85 1.24 -20.32 4.60
CA ASP A 85 0.78 -21.68 4.90
C ASP A 85 -0.73 -21.80 5.18
N SER A 86 -1.48 -20.69 5.15
CA SER A 86 -2.92 -20.70 5.41
C SER A 86 -3.62 -19.47 4.86
N ILE A 87 -4.93 -19.59 4.65
CA ILE A 87 -5.81 -18.47 4.25
C ILE A 87 -5.73 -17.31 5.27
N SER A 88 -5.59 -17.61 6.56
CA SER A 88 -5.46 -16.56 7.59
C SER A 88 -4.15 -15.79 7.46
N GLN A 89 -3.04 -16.46 7.15
CA GLN A 89 -1.76 -15.79 6.88
C GLN A 89 -1.81 -15.02 5.56
N TYR A 90 -2.35 -15.62 4.50
CA TYR A 90 -2.59 -14.98 3.22
C TYR A 90 -3.29 -13.63 3.37
N ASP A 91 -4.42 -13.60 4.08
CA ASP A 91 -5.19 -12.39 4.35
C ASP A 91 -4.39 -11.30 5.07
N LYS A 92 -3.59 -11.69 6.06
CA LYS A 92 -2.73 -10.75 6.81
C LYS A 92 -1.65 -10.18 5.89
N TRP A 93 -1.04 -11.01 5.06
CA TRP A 93 -0.01 -10.61 4.12
C TRP A 93 -0.54 -9.71 3.01
N VAL A 94 -1.73 -9.99 2.49
CA VAL A 94 -2.42 -9.10 1.54
C VAL A 94 -2.69 -7.75 2.19
N ARG A 95 -3.26 -7.71 3.41
CA ARG A 95 -3.51 -6.43 4.11
C ARG A 95 -2.22 -5.64 4.36
N SER A 96 -1.14 -6.31 4.77
CA SER A 96 0.17 -5.69 4.97
C SER A 96 0.73 -5.12 3.66
N THR A 97 0.68 -5.90 2.59
CA THR A 97 1.17 -5.52 1.26
C THR A 97 0.37 -4.35 0.70
N VAL A 98 -0.96 -4.42 0.70
CA VAL A 98 -1.82 -3.32 0.23
C VAL A 98 -1.55 -2.02 1.01
N THR A 99 -1.41 -2.09 2.34
CA THR A 99 -1.14 -0.89 3.15
C THR A 99 0.25 -0.33 2.85
N HIS A 100 1.24 -1.19 2.62
CA HIS A 100 2.59 -0.81 2.19
C HIS A 100 2.57 -0.10 0.82
N GLU A 101 1.94 -0.67 -0.20
CA GLU A 101 1.90 -0.05 -1.54
C GLU A 101 1.20 1.32 -1.53
N LEU A 102 0.18 1.50 -0.68
CA LEU A 102 -0.45 2.80 -0.47
C LEU A 102 0.46 3.81 0.23
N GLY A 103 1.43 3.34 1.03
CA GLY A 103 2.47 4.17 1.64
C GLY A 103 3.37 4.84 0.59
N HIS A 104 3.68 4.17 -0.51
CA HIS A 104 4.37 4.80 -1.64
C HIS A 104 3.55 5.92 -2.31
N GLY A 105 2.22 5.77 -2.31
CA GLY A 105 1.30 6.86 -2.70
C GLY A 105 1.42 8.08 -1.80
N LEU A 106 1.78 7.89 -0.53
CA LEU A 106 2.14 8.95 0.43
C LEU A 106 3.64 9.28 0.39
N SER A 107 4.32 8.92 -0.69
CA SER A 107 5.72 9.20 -0.95
C SER A 107 6.72 8.63 0.06
N LEU A 108 6.35 7.58 0.81
CA LEU A 108 7.31 6.84 1.62
C LEU A 108 8.20 5.99 0.72
N ASP A 109 9.49 5.97 1.06
CA ASP A 109 10.48 5.15 0.37
C ASP A 109 10.23 3.67 0.61
N ASP A 110 10.59 2.85 -0.38
CA ASP A 110 10.65 1.40 -0.21
C ASP A 110 11.91 0.99 0.52
N ASN A 111 11.76 0.11 1.51
CA ASN A 111 12.83 -0.34 2.39
C ASN A 111 13.71 0.81 2.95
N PRO A 112 13.13 1.77 3.68
CA PRO A 112 13.83 2.98 4.11
C PRO A 112 15.09 2.64 4.92
N ASN A 113 16.16 3.42 4.74
CA ASN A 113 17.42 3.25 5.47
C ASN A 113 17.30 3.76 6.91
N THR A 114 16.71 2.94 7.78
CA THR A 114 16.54 3.20 9.20
C THR A 114 16.61 1.90 10.00
N SER A 115 17.00 1.98 11.27
CA SER A 115 16.90 0.90 12.26
C SER A 115 15.50 0.79 12.88
N LYS A 116 14.63 1.79 12.68
CA LYS A 116 13.27 1.78 13.22
C LYS A 116 12.40 0.78 12.48
N ALA A 117 11.50 0.12 13.22
CA ALA A 117 10.47 -0.72 12.62
C ALA A 117 9.56 0.12 11.70
N SER A 118 9.26 -0.41 10.52
CA SER A 118 8.49 0.29 9.50
C SER A 118 7.65 -0.69 8.68
N LEU A 119 6.42 -0.27 8.35
CA LEU A 119 5.57 -0.94 7.36
C LEU A 119 6.23 -0.99 5.97
N MET A 120 7.15 -0.06 5.70
CA MET A 120 7.85 0.04 4.43
C MET A 120 9.08 -0.88 4.32
N LYS A 121 9.47 -1.57 5.39
CA LYS A 121 10.58 -2.55 5.32
C LYS A 121 10.19 -3.82 4.56
N HIS A 122 11.12 -4.35 3.78
CA HIS A 122 10.98 -5.67 3.15
C HIS A 122 10.97 -6.80 4.17
N SER A 123 11.76 -6.65 5.24
CA SER A 123 11.91 -7.60 6.34
C SER A 123 10.79 -7.57 7.38
N ARG A 124 9.77 -6.71 7.21
CA ARG A 124 8.66 -6.63 8.18
C ARG A 124 7.96 -7.99 8.30
N ASN A 125 7.52 -8.32 9.52
CA ASN A 125 6.62 -9.44 9.72
C ASN A 125 5.22 -9.06 9.21
N ARG A 126 4.85 -9.55 8.03
CA ARG A 126 3.57 -9.23 7.36
C ARG A 126 2.35 -9.78 8.10
N SER A 127 2.53 -10.78 8.95
CA SER A 127 1.46 -11.33 9.78
C SER A 127 1.06 -10.38 10.91
N THR A 128 1.98 -9.54 11.41
CA THR A 128 1.74 -8.62 12.54
C THR A 128 1.74 -7.14 12.12
N VAL A 129 2.53 -6.76 11.12
CA VAL A 129 2.66 -5.38 10.66
C VAL A 129 1.76 -5.13 9.45
N GLN A 130 0.51 -4.74 9.72
CA GLN A 130 -0.50 -4.42 8.70
C GLN A 130 -0.91 -2.94 8.67
N LYS A 131 -0.42 -2.14 9.62
CA LYS A 131 -0.74 -0.72 9.78
C LYS A 131 0.55 0.11 9.81
N PRO A 132 0.49 1.41 9.47
CA PRO A 132 1.63 2.31 9.61
C PRO A 132 2.14 2.35 11.05
N LEU A 133 3.45 2.23 11.21
CA LEU A 133 4.14 2.30 12.49
C LEU A 133 4.57 3.75 12.80
N ALA A 134 5.15 3.96 13.98
CA ALA A 134 5.55 5.29 14.44
C ALA A 134 6.48 6.00 13.43
N TYR A 135 7.47 5.29 12.89
CA TYR A 135 8.37 5.82 11.87
C TYR A 135 7.62 6.25 10.60
N ASP A 136 6.79 5.37 10.05
CA ASP A 136 6.02 5.65 8.82
C ASP A 136 5.15 6.90 8.99
N LYS A 137 4.50 7.03 10.16
CA LYS A 137 3.67 8.20 10.49
C LYS A 137 4.49 9.49 10.59
N SER A 138 5.64 9.44 11.24
CA SER A 138 6.53 10.60 11.35
C SER A 138 7.05 11.04 9.98
N GLU A 139 7.36 10.08 9.11
CA GLU A 139 7.92 10.36 7.80
C GLU A 139 6.87 10.96 6.85
N VAL A 140 5.63 10.46 6.88
CA VAL A 140 4.51 11.13 6.17
C VAL A 140 4.29 12.55 6.69
N LYS A 141 4.45 12.82 7.99
CA LYS A 141 4.32 14.20 8.47
C LYS A 141 5.46 15.07 7.94
N ARG A 142 6.72 14.61 8.07
CA ARG A 142 7.93 15.32 7.64
C ARG A 142 7.94 15.68 6.15
N ILE A 143 7.48 14.77 5.30
CA ILE A 143 7.48 14.96 3.84
C ILE A 143 6.55 16.11 3.40
N TYR A 144 5.49 16.38 4.16
CA TYR A 144 4.40 17.25 3.75
C TYR A 144 4.18 18.45 4.70
N THR A 145 5.08 18.65 5.66
CA THR A 145 5.29 19.91 6.39
C THR A 145 6.22 20.78 5.58
#